data_AF-A0A7M7L5M9-F1
#
_entry.id   AF-A0A7M7L5M9-F1
#
_cell.length_a   1.000
_cell.length_b   1.000
_cell.length_c   1.000
_cell.angle_alpha   90.00
_cell.angle_beta   90.00
_cell.angle_gamma   90.00
#
_symmetry.space_group_name_H-M   'P 1'
#
loop_
_entity.id
_entity.type
_entity.pdbx_description
1 polymer ?
#
loop_
_entity_poly.entity_id
_entity_poly.type
_entity_poly.pdbx_seq_one_letter_code
_entity_poly.pdbx_strand_id
1 'polypeptide(L)'
;MARRKEAVLQVEIESEDDWKQLLEKKGLILIDVFSSWCGPCVAMVSMLRSVKMEVGDAINYAIVKNDYISDLERFRERSEPVWMFLENGQMVNMMFGANCPQLRKLIMAEIKRVQYKEEPEMQQPVSTRTAEEEIAWQEKEAVRKAIEERERAKEEAERLEKYEAFLAQMIFELSEFTALVFYPWVFKDEQGRHRDKYQCPPYLELVNTLFKQNYDVLEEMRIQLTEEIIEKMFVESNEEITKAIVVGLTDGRTIAMRLKGRRPHPDWPVPFPFECPKGVKRCPTREINDVENYLIHLLTSKEPLLQGNVVPFNTNDSYMERHVYVHEPDPEDEEDFPRSHPAVWVPPQARSKVHVYTSLFASYMELVHPYEEPVPPPPFCAFKFYYAKFPILSETCALFPDAVEYFGAFEFDAPPIARRIASSPEDFERKAKYQTGNEIFVIILRRVSEDAFLSFASIEPYFVTEDHEKAEAMIDEYFPEGAEDAILELYLEDEMEEEEEYYEEEEDIDHDIEIRKEEEEVFATYEFM
;
A
#
# COMPACT_ATOMS: atom_id res chain seq x y z
N MET A 1 -21.82 67.35 30.58
CA MET A 1 -21.01 66.59 29.60
C MET A 1 -21.82 65.38 29.16
N ALA A 2 -22.21 65.31 27.89
CA ALA A 2 -22.94 64.16 27.37
C ALA A 2 -21.98 62.97 27.23
N ARG A 3 -22.35 61.80 27.80
CA ARG A 3 -21.65 60.54 27.56
C ARG A 3 -21.72 60.23 26.06
N ARG A 4 -20.60 60.32 25.36
CA ARG A 4 -20.42 59.71 24.03
C ARG A 4 -20.56 58.20 24.25
N LYS A 5 -21.65 57.59 23.79
CA LYS A 5 -21.71 56.13 23.59
C LYS A 5 -20.65 55.80 22.52
N GLU A 6 -19.70 54.93 22.83
CA GLU A 6 -18.86 54.33 21.79
C GLU A 6 -19.78 53.65 20.77
N ALA A 7 -19.67 54.05 19.52
CA ALA A 7 -20.42 53.43 18.45
C ALA A 7 -19.87 52.02 18.22
N VAL A 8 -20.75 51.02 18.31
CA VAL A 8 -20.43 49.62 18.00
C VAL A 8 -20.01 49.56 16.52
N LEU A 9 -18.79 49.09 16.25
CA LEU A 9 -18.21 49.07 14.89
C LEU A 9 -18.89 48.03 13.99
N GLN A 10 -19.26 46.87 14.54
CA GLN A 10 -19.78 45.71 13.82
C GLN A 10 -21.10 45.25 14.44
N VAL A 11 -22.09 44.96 13.62
CA VAL A 11 -23.34 44.34 14.08
C VAL A 11 -23.10 42.84 14.27
N GLU A 12 -23.49 42.30 15.42
CA GLU A 12 -23.37 40.88 15.72
C GLU A 12 -24.64 40.13 15.30
N ILE A 13 -24.45 39.00 14.62
CA ILE A 13 -25.53 38.18 14.05
C ILE A 13 -25.31 36.73 14.52
N GLU A 14 -26.26 36.21 15.29
CA GLU A 14 -26.16 34.88 15.89
C GLU A 14 -27.36 33.97 15.60
N SER A 15 -28.40 34.49 14.95
CA SER A 15 -29.65 33.75 14.67
C SER A 15 -30.10 33.87 13.21
N GLU A 16 -30.90 32.92 12.77
CA GLU A 16 -31.56 32.93 11.44
C GLU A 16 -32.42 34.17 11.21
N ASP A 17 -33.09 34.68 12.25
CA ASP A 17 -33.94 35.86 12.12
C ASP A 17 -33.11 37.15 11.98
N ASP A 18 -31.97 37.24 12.67
CA ASP A 18 -31.02 38.34 12.50
C ASP A 18 -30.35 38.29 11.13
N TRP A 19 -30.06 37.07 10.64
CA TRP A 19 -29.52 36.83 9.31
C TRP A 19 -30.46 37.32 8.21
N LYS A 20 -31.75 36.95 8.28
CA LYS A 20 -32.77 37.44 7.34
C LYS A 20 -32.87 38.97 7.34
N GLN A 21 -32.86 39.58 8.53
CA GLN A 21 -32.86 41.04 8.65
C GLN A 21 -31.59 41.69 8.06
N LEU A 22 -30.42 41.03 8.16
CA LEU A 22 -29.19 41.49 7.55
C LEU A 22 -29.28 41.47 6.02
N LEU A 23 -29.86 40.40 5.44
CA LEU A 23 -30.03 40.26 3.99
C LEU A 23 -30.98 41.31 3.39
N GLU A 24 -31.96 41.79 4.16
CA GLU A 24 -32.88 42.86 3.73
C GLU A 24 -32.24 44.27 3.74
N LYS A 25 -31.08 44.43 4.38
CA LYS A 25 -30.39 45.73 4.43
C LYS A 25 -29.83 46.11 3.06
N LYS A 26 -30.04 47.38 2.70
CA LYS A 26 -29.52 47.97 1.47
C LYS A 26 -28.10 48.49 1.65
N GLY A 27 -27.36 48.52 0.55
CA GLY A 27 -25.98 48.99 0.50
C GLY A 27 -24.97 47.86 0.72
N LEU A 28 -23.68 48.23 0.72
CA LEU A 28 -22.57 47.30 0.84
C LEU A 28 -22.33 46.94 2.31
N ILE A 29 -22.24 45.63 2.60
CA ILE A 29 -21.99 45.09 3.92
C ILE A 29 -20.79 44.15 3.83
N LEU A 30 -19.77 44.38 4.64
CA LEU A 30 -18.69 43.42 4.87
C LEU A 30 -19.02 42.56 6.09
N ILE A 31 -18.96 41.25 5.91
CA ILE A 31 -19.24 40.25 6.92
C ILE A 31 -17.95 39.50 7.27
N ASP A 32 -17.65 39.38 8.56
CA ASP A 32 -16.71 38.39 9.11
C ASP A 32 -17.51 37.17 9.55
N VAL A 33 -17.45 36.08 8.78
CA VAL A 33 -18.09 34.81 9.15
C VAL A 33 -17.11 33.98 9.96
N PHE A 34 -17.53 33.57 11.16
CA PHE A 34 -16.71 32.81 12.08
C PHE A 34 -17.48 31.67 12.75
N SER A 35 -16.74 30.69 13.27
CA SER A 35 -17.27 29.59 14.07
C SER A 35 -17.15 29.90 15.56
N SER A 36 -18.13 29.49 16.37
CA SER A 36 -18.20 29.80 17.82
C SER A 36 -16.92 29.47 18.61
N TRP A 37 -16.20 28.43 18.23
CA TRP A 37 -14.99 27.96 18.91
C TRP A 37 -13.72 28.75 18.57
N CYS A 38 -13.66 29.46 17.44
CA CYS A 38 -12.52 30.30 17.08
C CYS A 38 -12.76 31.78 17.40
N GLY A 39 -14.02 32.22 17.43
CA GLY A 39 -14.39 33.64 17.58
C GLY A 39 -14.06 34.49 16.34
N PRO A 40 -14.49 35.76 16.30
CA PRO A 40 -14.23 36.66 15.16
C PRO A 40 -12.76 37.06 15.08
N CYS A 41 -12.32 37.51 13.90
CA CYS A 41 -10.90 37.77 13.64
C CYS A 41 -10.40 39.05 14.32
N VAL A 42 -9.91 38.93 15.57
CA VAL A 42 -9.43 40.07 16.37
C VAL A 42 -8.29 40.84 15.68
N ALA A 43 -7.43 40.15 14.95
CA ALA A 43 -6.27 40.75 14.27
C ALA A 43 -6.67 41.81 13.23
N MET A 44 -7.84 41.66 12.60
CA MET A 44 -8.27 42.49 11.46
C MET A 44 -9.08 43.72 11.89
N VAL A 45 -9.58 43.75 13.14
CA VAL A 45 -10.45 44.81 13.68
C VAL A 45 -9.79 46.20 13.63
N SER A 46 -8.48 46.27 13.87
CA SER A 46 -7.73 47.55 13.82
C SER A 46 -7.75 48.16 12.42
N MET A 47 -7.56 47.33 11.39
CA MET A 47 -7.62 47.74 9.99
C MET A 47 -9.05 48.17 9.61
N LEU A 48 -10.07 47.40 9.99
CA LEU A 48 -11.47 47.75 9.70
C LEU A 48 -11.86 49.10 10.32
N ARG A 49 -11.38 49.39 11.53
CA ARG A 49 -11.58 50.69 12.19
C ARG A 49 -10.93 51.83 11.41
N SER A 50 -9.70 51.63 10.92
CA SER A 50 -9.01 52.62 10.07
C SER A 50 -9.81 52.89 8.79
N VAL A 51 -10.28 51.84 8.13
CA VAL A 51 -11.07 51.98 6.90
C VAL A 51 -12.40 52.70 7.17
N LYS A 52 -13.13 52.37 8.24
CA LYS A 52 -14.37 53.07 8.62
C LYS A 52 -14.14 54.57 8.83
N MET A 53 -13.00 54.98 9.38
CA MET A 53 -12.64 56.39 9.54
C MET A 53 -12.36 57.08 8.20
N GLU A 54 -11.77 56.37 7.23
CA GLU A 54 -11.48 56.90 5.89
C GLU A 54 -12.74 57.04 5.03
N VAL A 55 -13.66 56.06 5.08
CA VAL A 55 -14.78 55.95 4.12
C VAL A 55 -16.16 56.26 4.71
N GLY A 56 -16.27 56.45 6.02
CA GLY A 56 -17.52 56.79 6.70
C GLY A 56 -18.60 55.72 6.52
N ASP A 57 -19.81 56.14 6.15
CA ASP A 57 -20.99 55.27 6.00
C ASP A 57 -21.13 54.61 4.62
N ALA A 58 -20.06 54.61 3.83
CA ALA A 58 -20.03 53.93 2.53
C ALA A 58 -20.12 52.39 2.65
N ILE A 59 -19.78 51.83 3.81
CA ILE A 59 -19.83 50.38 4.08
C ILE A 59 -20.29 50.10 5.52
N ASN A 60 -21.08 49.03 5.67
CA ASN A 60 -21.49 48.48 6.96
C ASN A 60 -20.65 47.25 7.30
N TYR A 61 -20.43 47.00 8.59
CA TYR A 61 -19.69 45.83 9.06
C TYR A 61 -20.58 44.94 9.94
N ALA A 62 -20.49 43.63 9.75
CA ALA A 62 -21.13 42.64 10.59
C ALA A 62 -20.15 41.51 10.94
N ILE A 63 -20.35 40.91 12.10
CA ILE A 63 -19.75 39.63 12.48
C ILE A 63 -20.88 38.61 12.55
N VAL A 64 -20.69 37.45 11.93
CA VAL A 64 -21.75 36.46 11.76
C VAL A 64 -21.25 35.10 12.23
N LYS A 65 -21.97 34.53 13.18
CA LYS A 65 -21.70 33.21 13.73
C LYS A 65 -22.38 32.14 12.87
N ASN A 66 -21.59 31.30 12.20
CA ASN A 66 -22.09 30.36 11.19
C ASN A 66 -22.80 29.12 11.76
N ASP A 67 -22.66 28.84 13.06
CA ASP A 67 -23.10 27.59 13.71
C ASP A 67 -24.60 27.30 13.51
N TYR A 68 -25.44 28.34 13.44
CA TYR A 68 -26.90 28.21 13.41
C TYR A 68 -27.56 28.79 12.15
N ILE A 69 -26.78 29.19 11.15
CA ILE A 69 -27.29 29.77 9.91
C ILE A 69 -27.11 28.76 8.78
N SER A 70 -28.20 28.37 8.12
CA SER A 70 -28.21 27.36 7.06
C SER A 70 -27.43 27.81 5.82
N ASP A 71 -27.55 29.08 5.42
CA ASP A 71 -26.82 29.63 4.25
C ASP A 71 -25.30 29.57 4.41
N LEU A 72 -24.81 29.51 5.67
CA LEU A 72 -23.40 29.54 6.04
C LEU A 72 -22.87 28.17 6.48
N GLU A 73 -23.68 27.11 6.36
CA GLU A 73 -23.33 25.76 6.81
C GLU A 73 -21.98 25.27 6.26
N ARG A 74 -21.67 25.58 5.00
CA ARG A 74 -20.41 25.18 4.35
C ARG A 74 -19.14 25.81 4.95
N PHE A 75 -19.28 26.84 5.77
CA PHE A 75 -18.18 27.54 6.44
C PHE A 75 -17.96 27.08 7.89
N ARG A 76 -18.84 26.22 8.42
CA ARG A 76 -18.72 25.68 9.78
C ARG A 76 -17.42 24.87 9.93
N GLU A 77 -16.99 24.74 11.19
CA GLU A 77 -15.83 23.93 11.58
C GLU A 77 -14.49 24.38 10.97
N ARG A 78 -14.44 25.61 10.45
CA ARG A 78 -13.20 26.25 9.98
C ARG A 78 -12.72 27.30 10.99
N SER A 79 -11.41 27.31 11.22
CA SER A 79 -10.69 28.36 11.97
C SER A 79 -10.33 29.57 11.11
N GLU A 80 -10.36 29.41 9.79
CA GLU A 80 -10.04 30.47 8.84
C GLU A 80 -11.23 31.44 8.72
N PRO A 81 -11.03 32.75 8.92
CA PRO A 81 -12.11 33.72 8.78
C PRO A 81 -12.54 33.85 7.32
N VAL A 82 -13.84 34.02 7.08
CA VAL A 82 -14.40 34.26 5.75
C VAL A 82 -14.94 35.67 5.68
N TRP A 83 -14.35 36.48 4.81
CA TRP A 83 -14.76 37.84 4.54
C TRP A 83 -15.72 37.84 3.36
N MET A 84 -16.99 38.16 3.61
CA MET A 84 -18.04 38.14 2.58
C MET A 84 -18.58 39.54 2.36
N PHE A 85 -18.65 39.96 1.10
CA PHE A 85 -19.27 41.22 0.70
C PHE A 85 -20.70 40.95 0.24
N LEU A 86 -21.67 41.59 0.90
CA LEU A 86 -23.06 41.56 0.48
C LEU A 86 -23.49 42.91 -0.09
N GLU A 87 -24.24 42.86 -1.18
CA GLU A 87 -24.97 44.00 -1.71
C GLU A 87 -26.42 43.56 -2.00
N ASN A 88 -27.37 44.21 -1.33
CA ASN A 88 -28.81 43.95 -1.48
C ASN A 88 -29.18 42.46 -1.31
N GLY A 89 -28.61 41.82 -0.28
CA GLY A 89 -28.88 40.42 0.05
C GLY A 89 -28.22 39.39 -0.87
N GLN A 90 -27.33 39.79 -1.78
CA GLN A 90 -26.55 38.90 -2.63
C GLN A 90 -25.07 39.00 -2.31
N MET A 91 -24.36 37.88 -2.35
CA MET A 91 -22.91 37.83 -2.23
C MET A 91 -22.28 38.33 -3.53
N VAL A 92 -21.44 39.36 -3.41
CA VAL A 92 -20.80 40.03 -4.56
C VAL A 92 -19.29 39.88 -4.61
N ASN A 93 -18.66 39.51 -3.48
CA ASN A 93 -17.25 39.21 -3.40
C ASN A 93 -16.98 38.41 -2.12
N MET A 94 -15.88 37.65 -2.09
CA MET A 94 -15.51 36.86 -0.92
C MET A 94 -13.99 36.65 -0.85
N MET A 95 -13.48 36.52 0.37
CA MET A 95 -12.07 36.23 0.62
C MET A 95 -11.92 35.33 1.84
N PHE A 96 -11.04 34.34 1.75
CA PHE A 96 -10.65 33.49 2.86
C PHE A 96 -9.37 34.00 3.53
N GLY A 97 -9.28 33.83 4.84
CA GLY A 97 -8.05 34.05 5.60
C GLY A 97 -7.84 35.47 6.10
N ALA A 98 -6.71 35.67 6.80
CA ALA A 98 -6.38 36.90 7.51
C ALA A 98 -5.34 37.76 6.75
N ASN A 99 -5.50 37.94 5.44
CA ASN A 99 -4.60 38.77 4.62
C ASN A 99 -5.03 40.25 4.66
N CYS A 100 -4.47 41.02 5.60
CA CYS A 100 -4.82 42.42 5.84
C CYS A 100 -4.66 43.33 4.61
N PRO A 101 -3.52 43.34 3.88
CA PRO A 101 -3.36 44.14 2.66
C PRO A 101 -4.40 43.81 1.57
N GLN A 102 -4.66 42.52 1.35
CA GLN A 102 -5.62 42.07 0.34
C GLN A 102 -7.04 42.49 0.70
N LEU A 103 -7.48 42.25 1.94
CA LEU A 103 -8.82 42.63 2.39
C LEU A 103 -9.03 44.14 2.27
N ARG A 104 -8.06 44.96 2.68
CA ARG A 104 -8.15 46.43 2.53
C ARG A 104 -8.31 46.83 1.06
N LYS A 105 -7.56 46.21 0.15
CA LYS A 105 -7.66 46.47 -1.29
C LYS A 105 -9.06 46.11 -1.82
N LEU A 106 -9.61 44.95 -1.42
CA LEU A 106 -10.95 44.52 -1.80
C LEU A 106 -12.04 45.47 -1.28
N ILE A 107 -11.96 45.87 0.00
CA ILE A 107 -12.92 46.84 0.57
C ILE A 107 -12.94 48.14 -0.25
N MET A 108 -11.76 48.68 -0.57
CA MET A 108 -11.68 49.92 -1.35
C MET A 108 -12.16 49.75 -2.79
N ALA A 109 -11.94 48.58 -3.40
CA ALA A 109 -12.43 48.27 -4.73
C ALA A 109 -13.97 48.19 -4.76
N GLU A 110 -14.58 47.44 -3.84
CA GLU A 110 -16.04 47.30 -3.75
C GLU A 110 -16.74 48.63 -3.44
N ILE A 111 -16.16 49.46 -2.56
CA ILE A 111 -16.71 50.81 -2.30
C ILE A 111 -16.70 51.65 -3.57
N LYS A 112 -15.60 51.65 -4.33
CA LYS A 112 -15.51 52.39 -5.59
C LYS A 112 -16.52 51.85 -6.61
N ARG A 113 -16.61 50.53 -6.76
CA ARG A 113 -17.58 49.87 -7.65
C ARG A 113 -19.01 50.36 -7.38
N VAL A 114 -19.44 50.32 -6.11
CA VAL A 114 -20.77 50.78 -5.69
C VAL A 114 -20.96 52.29 -5.94
N GLN A 115 -19.93 53.12 -5.69
CA GLN A 115 -19.98 54.56 -5.96
C GLN A 115 -20.11 54.88 -7.46
N TYR A 116 -19.40 54.14 -8.32
CA TYR A 116 -19.46 54.29 -9.78
C TYR A 116 -20.65 53.55 -10.41
N LYS A 117 -21.43 52.81 -9.61
CA LYS A 117 -22.58 51.99 -10.06
C LYS A 117 -22.19 50.94 -11.10
N GLU A 118 -21.03 50.33 -10.91
CA GLU A 118 -20.56 49.21 -11.71
C GLU A 118 -21.22 47.91 -11.22
N GLU A 119 -21.54 47.01 -12.16
CA GLU A 119 -22.04 45.68 -11.83
C GLU A 119 -20.92 44.85 -11.18
N PRO A 120 -21.24 44.03 -10.15
CA PRO A 120 -20.24 43.17 -9.53
C PRO A 120 -19.83 42.03 -10.46
N GLU A 121 -18.57 41.59 -10.36
CA GLU A 121 -18.04 40.46 -11.13
C GLU A 121 -18.81 39.16 -10.86
N MET A 122 -19.36 39.02 -9.65
CA MET A 122 -20.26 37.94 -9.26
C MET A 122 -21.45 38.49 -8.48
N GLN A 123 -22.61 37.86 -8.63
CA GLN A 123 -23.77 38.13 -7.80
C GLN A 123 -24.54 36.82 -7.61
N GLN A 124 -24.44 36.25 -6.41
CA GLN A 124 -24.98 34.93 -6.12
C GLN A 124 -25.66 34.88 -4.74
N PRO A 125 -26.62 33.96 -4.54
CA PRO A 125 -27.15 33.68 -3.21
C PRO A 125 -26.04 33.23 -2.26
N VAL A 126 -26.14 33.61 -0.98
CA VAL A 126 -25.11 33.26 0.02
C VAL A 126 -24.96 31.75 0.16
N SER A 127 -26.03 30.96 -0.03
CA SER A 127 -26.01 29.49 0.05
C SER A 127 -25.18 28.80 -1.04
N THR A 128 -24.85 29.48 -2.14
CA THR A 128 -24.16 28.90 -3.30
C THR A 128 -22.65 29.06 -3.17
N ARG A 129 -21.88 28.02 -3.54
CA ARG A 129 -20.42 28.09 -3.64
C ARG A 129 -20.00 28.95 -4.83
N THR A 130 -18.96 29.77 -4.64
CA THR A 130 -18.29 30.44 -5.77
C THR A 130 -17.50 29.43 -6.61
N ALA A 131 -17.07 29.83 -7.81
CA ALA A 131 -16.23 28.98 -8.66
C ALA A 131 -14.91 28.58 -7.97
N GLU A 132 -14.29 29.51 -7.23
CA GLU A 132 -13.07 29.26 -6.46
C GLU A 132 -13.31 28.27 -5.31
N GLU A 133 -14.44 28.40 -4.60
CA GLU A 133 -14.85 27.45 -3.56
C GLU A 133 -15.10 26.05 -4.12
N GLU A 134 -15.74 25.97 -5.28
CA GLU A 134 -16.09 24.72 -5.93
C GLU A 134 -14.83 23.97 -6.39
N ILE A 135 -13.87 24.66 -7.00
CA ILE A 135 -12.57 24.07 -7.37
C ILE A 135 -11.85 23.54 -6.12
N ALA A 136 -11.70 24.37 -5.08
CA ALA A 136 -11.03 23.96 -3.84
C ALA A 136 -11.76 22.81 -3.12
N TRP A 137 -13.10 22.76 -3.22
CA TRP A 137 -13.88 21.66 -2.68
C TRP A 137 -13.69 20.37 -3.47
N GLN A 138 -13.69 20.43 -4.80
CA GLN A 138 -13.44 19.29 -5.68
C GLN A 138 -12.02 18.73 -5.48
N GLU A 139 -11.01 19.60 -5.34
CA GLU A 139 -9.64 19.20 -5.01
C GLU A 139 -9.58 18.48 -3.66
N LYS A 140 -10.19 19.05 -2.61
CA LYS A 140 -10.25 18.40 -1.29
C LYS A 140 -11.00 17.08 -1.31
N GLU A 141 -12.11 17.01 -2.05
CA GLU A 141 -12.90 15.77 -2.18
C GLU A 141 -12.13 14.70 -2.95
N ALA A 142 -11.39 15.08 -3.99
CA ALA A 142 -10.52 14.19 -4.75
C ALA A 142 -9.39 13.63 -3.88
N VAL A 143 -8.73 14.48 -3.08
CA VAL A 143 -7.71 14.05 -2.12
C VAL A 143 -8.30 13.06 -1.11
N ARG A 144 -9.49 13.36 -0.54
CA ARG A 144 -10.17 12.45 0.39
C ARG A 144 -10.48 11.10 -0.25
N LYS A 145 -11.07 11.09 -1.44
CA LYS A 145 -11.38 9.85 -2.18
C LYS A 145 -10.11 9.05 -2.48
N ALA A 146 -9.03 9.72 -2.87
CA ALA A 146 -7.74 9.07 -3.13
C ALA A 146 -7.15 8.43 -1.86
N ILE A 147 -7.29 9.07 -0.70
CA ILE A 147 -6.88 8.49 0.59
C ILE A 147 -7.74 7.25 0.91
N GLU A 148 -9.07 7.35 0.82
CA GLU A 148 -10.00 6.23 1.06
C GLU A 148 -9.81 5.06 0.08
N GLU A 149 -9.43 5.34 -1.17
CA GLU A 149 -9.09 4.31 -2.17
C GLU A 149 -7.73 3.65 -1.86
N ARG A 150 -6.73 4.43 -1.44
CA ARG A 150 -5.42 3.91 -1.03
C ARG A 150 -5.52 3.01 0.21
N GLU A 151 -6.31 3.42 1.20
CA GLU A 151 -6.55 2.61 2.41
C GLU A 151 -7.23 1.28 2.06
N ARG A 152 -8.30 1.30 1.24
CA ARG A 152 -8.96 0.07 0.78
C ARG A 152 -8.04 -0.83 -0.03
N ALA A 153 -7.24 -0.24 -0.93
CA ALA A 153 -6.26 -1.01 -1.72
C ALA A 153 -5.20 -1.66 -0.82
N LYS A 154 -4.77 -0.97 0.25
CA LYS A 154 -3.83 -1.51 1.25
C LYS A 154 -4.44 -2.68 2.03
N GLU A 155 -5.69 -2.55 2.49
CA GLU A 155 -6.42 -3.63 3.17
C GLU A 155 -6.63 -4.85 2.26
N GLU A 156 -6.97 -4.64 0.98
CA GLU A 156 -7.12 -5.71 0.00
C GLU A 156 -5.78 -6.41 -0.30
N ALA A 157 -4.70 -5.62 -0.43
CA ALA A 157 -3.36 -6.16 -0.63
C ALA A 157 -2.88 -6.98 0.57
N GLU A 158 -3.06 -6.50 1.80
CA GLU A 158 -2.72 -7.23 3.03
C GLU A 158 -3.53 -8.54 3.11
N ARG A 159 -4.83 -8.49 2.80
CA ARG A 159 -5.66 -9.70 2.77
C ARG A 159 -5.17 -10.71 1.74
N LEU A 160 -4.78 -10.26 0.56
CA LEU A 160 -4.26 -11.12 -0.50
C LEU A 160 -2.90 -11.71 -0.11
N GLU A 161 -2.02 -10.93 0.51
CA GLU A 161 -0.72 -11.41 0.99
C GLU A 161 -0.88 -12.50 2.06
N LYS A 162 -1.77 -12.29 3.04
CA LYS A 162 -2.09 -13.32 4.04
C LYS A 162 -2.65 -14.59 3.41
N TYR A 163 -3.53 -14.43 2.42
CA TYR A 163 -4.09 -15.55 1.67
C TYR A 163 -3.02 -16.34 0.91
N GLU A 164 -2.13 -15.66 0.19
CA GLU A 164 -1.04 -16.31 -0.55
C GLU A 164 -0.01 -16.95 0.39
N ALA A 165 0.31 -16.31 1.51
CA ALA A 165 1.18 -16.89 2.54
C ALA A 165 0.58 -18.16 3.15
N PHE A 166 -0.71 -18.13 3.48
CA PHE A 166 -1.47 -19.30 3.92
C PHE A 166 -1.39 -20.43 2.90
N LEU A 167 -1.70 -20.15 1.64
CA LEU A 167 -1.64 -21.17 0.60
C LEU A 167 -0.24 -21.72 0.39
N ALA A 168 0.78 -20.87 0.39
CA ALA A 168 2.17 -21.30 0.25
C ALA A 168 2.60 -22.26 1.37
N GLN A 169 2.26 -21.93 2.64
CA GLN A 169 2.51 -22.81 3.78
C GLN A 169 1.77 -24.15 3.61
N MET A 170 0.48 -24.11 3.29
CA MET A 170 -0.33 -25.33 3.21
C MET A 170 0.04 -26.22 2.02
N ILE A 171 0.39 -25.65 0.86
CA ILE A 171 0.89 -26.41 -0.31
C ILE A 171 2.18 -27.15 0.06
N PHE A 172 3.06 -26.48 0.82
CA PHE A 172 4.31 -27.06 1.28
C PHE A 172 4.07 -28.20 2.28
N GLU A 173 3.25 -27.98 3.31
CA GLU A 173 2.97 -28.97 4.35
C GLU A 173 2.15 -30.17 3.83
N LEU A 174 1.29 -29.94 2.83
CA LEU A 174 0.48 -30.98 2.19
C LEU A 174 1.15 -31.59 0.94
N SER A 175 2.45 -31.33 0.71
CA SER A 175 3.16 -31.76 -0.50
C SER A 175 3.29 -33.28 -0.67
N GLU A 176 3.07 -34.09 0.38
CA GLU A 176 3.01 -35.56 0.29
C GLU A 176 1.60 -36.13 0.32
N PHE A 177 0.59 -35.29 0.50
CA PHE A 177 -0.79 -35.71 0.76
C PHE A 177 -1.72 -35.27 -0.36
N THR A 178 -2.82 -35.99 -0.52
CA THR A 178 -3.91 -35.61 -1.41
C THR A 178 -5.24 -36.16 -0.92
N ALA A 179 -6.35 -35.75 -1.54
CA ALA A 179 -7.69 -36.19 -1.18
C ALA A 179 -8.36 -36.93 -2.35
N LEU A 180 -9.29 -37.81 -2.04
CA LEU A 180 -10.17 -38.41 -3.03
C LEU A 180 -11.58 -38.50 -2.48
N VAL A 181 -12.56 -38.12 -3.29
CA VAL A 181 -13.99 -38.12 -2.93
C VAL A 181 -14.72 -39.04 -3.88
N PHE A 182 -15.45 -40.03 -3.37
CA PHE A 182 -16.28 -40.87 -4.21
C PHE A 182 -17.53 -40.11 -4.69
N TYR A 183 -18.15 -40.53 -5.79
CA TYR A 183 -19.52 -40.13 -6.05
C TYR A 183 -20.48 -41.03 -5.25
N PRO A 184 -21.58 -40.49 -4.69
CA PRO A 184 -22.57 -41.25 -3.92
C PRO A 184 -23.11 -42.51 -4.62
N TRP A 185 -23.27 -42.47 -5.95
CA TRP A 185 -23.79 -43.61 -6.74
C TRP A 185 -22.97 -44.89 -6.56
N VAL A 186 -21.67 -44.78 -6.28
CA VAL A 186 -20.78 -45.93 -6.06
C VAL A 186 -21.26 -46.81 -4.91
N PHE A 187 -21.95 -46.21 -3.93
CA PHE A 187 -22.48 -46.90 -2.76
C PHE A 187 -23.99 -47.15 -2.86
N LYS A 188 -24.57 -47.10 -4.06
CA LYS A 188 -25.97 -47.46 -4.32
C LYS A 188 -26.05 -48.80 -5.06
N ASP A 189 -27.08 -49.59 -4.79
CA ASP A 189 -27.43 -50.78 -5.59
C ASP A 189 -28.26 -50.40 -6.83
N GLU A 190 -28.58 -51.38 -7.68
CA GLU A 190 -29.40 -51.19 -8.90
C GLU A 190 -30.82 -50.69 -8.59
N GLN A 191 -31.26 -50.75 -7.33
CA GLN A 191 -32.55 -50.23 -6.85
C GLN A 191 -32.39 -48.93 -6.07
N GLY A 192 -31.21 -48.29 -6.10
CA GLY A 192 -30.93 -47.02 -5.43
C GLY A 192 -30.73 -47.12 -3.91
N ARG A 193 -30.70 -48.33 -3.33
CA ARG A 193 -30.50 -48.53 -1.89
C ARG A 193 -29.01 -48.53 -1.54
N HIS A 194 -28.70 -48.12 -0.32
CA HIS A 194 -27.33 -48.05 0.14
C HIS A 194 -26.66 -49.45 0.24
N ARG A 195 -25.45 -49.56 -0.33
CA ARG A 195 -24.60 -50.74 -0.35
C ARG A 195 -23.40 -50.56 0.60
N ASP A 196 -22.97 -51.63 1.24
CA ASP A 196 -21.72 -51.64 2.01
C ASP A 196 -20.51 -51.41 1.07
N LYS A 197 -19.54 -50.60 1.50
CA LYS A 197 -18.32 -50.30 0.74
C LYS A 197 -17.54 -51.55 0.36
N TYR A 198 -17.55 -52.59 1.20
CA TYR A 198 -16.89 -53.87 0.92
C TYR A 198 -17.60 -54.73 -0.14
N GLN A 199 -18.75 -54.27 -0.64
CA GLN A 199 -19.51 -54.91 -1.71
C GLN A 199 -19.52 -54.05 -2.99
N CYS A 200 -18.79 -52.93 -2.99
CA CYS A 200 -18.74 -51.98 -4.10
C CYS A 200 -17.51 -52.25 -4.97
N PRO A 201 -17.67 -52.75 -6.21
CA PRO A 201 -16.54 -53.03 -7.10
C PRO A 201 -15.60 -51.83 -7.36
N PRO A 202 -16.10 -50.59 -7.61
CA PRO A 202 -15.22 -49.44 -7.83
C PRO A 202 -14.30 -49.18 -6.62
N TYR A 203 -14.87 -49.20 -5.41
CA TYR A 203 -14.12 -49.02 -4.16
C TYR A 203 -13.08 -50.13 -3.94
N LEU A 204 -13.49 -51.39 -4.08
CA LEU A 204 -12.59 -52.54 -3.86
C LEU A 204 -11.43 -52.57 -4.85
N GLU A 205 -11.69 -52.24 -6.11
CA GLU A 205 -10.66 -52.14 -7.13
C GLU A 205 -9.65 -51.05 -6.75
N LEU A 206 -10.13 -49.83 -6.49
CA LEU A 206 -9.29 -48.68 -6.14
C LEU A 206 -8.35 -48.98 -4.96
N VAL A 207 -8.90 -49.50 -3.86
CA VAL A 207 -8.15 -49.76 -2.62
C VAL A 207 -7.18 -50.94 -2.77
N ASN A 208 -7.61 -52.05 -3.40
CA ASN A 208 -6.80 -53.26 -3.47
C ASN A 208 -5.77 -53.27 -4.60
N THR A 209 -5.91 -52.41 -5.62
CA THR A 209 -4.98 -52.30 -6.74
C THR A 209 -4.22 -50.97 -6.73
N LEU A 210 -4.89 -49.86 -7.02
CA LEU A 210 -4.22 -48.55 -7.14
C LEU A 210 -3.57 -48.12 -5.83
N PHE A 211 -4.29 -48.14 -4.71
CA PHE A 211 -3.73 -47.62 -3.46
C PHE A 211 -2.72 -48.55 -2.81
N LYS A 212 -2.93 -49.86 -2.87
CA LYS A 212 -2.13 -50.87 -2.16
C LYS A 212 -0.61 -50.66 -2.21
N GLN A 213 -0.07 -50.16 -3.33
CA GLN A 213 1.36 -49.89 -3.48
C GLN A 213 1.69 -48.41 -3.69
N ASN A 214 0.74 -47.59 -4.12
CA ASN A 214 0.99 -46.20 -4.53
C ASN A 214 0.57 -45.16 -3.47
N TYR A 215 -0.41 -45.45 -2.61
CA TYR A 215 -0.96 -44.50 -1.63
C TYR A 215 -1.33 -45.17 -0.30
N ASP A 216 -1.02 -44.51 0.80
CA ASP A 216 -1.53 -44.88 2.12
C ASP A 216 -2.85 -44.17 2.41
N VAL A 217 -3.91 -44.94 2.67
CA VAL A 217 -5.20 -44.40 3.14
C VAL A 217 -5.05 -44.08 4.63
N LEU A 218 -4.97 -42.78 4.95
CA LEU A 218 -4.77 -42.32 6.32
C LEU A 218 -6.09 -42.17 7.08
N GLU A 219 -7.13 -41.77 6.37
CA GLU A 219 -8.44 -41.48 6.94
C GLU A 219 -9.53 -41.69 5.90
N GLU A 220 -10.64 -42.26 6.32
CA GLU A 220 -11.86 -42.40 5.52
C GLU A 220 -13.04 -41.83 6.31
N MET A 221 -13.76 -40.88 5.73
CA MET A 221 -14.91 -40.24 6.35
C MET A 221 -16.14 -40.35 5.46
N ARG A 222 -17.28 -40.75 6.04
CA ARG A 222 -18.58 -40.68 5.36
C ARG A 222 -19.18 -39.30 5.56
N ILE A 223 -19.45 -38.59 4.47
CA ILE A 223 -19.96 -37.21 4.49
C ILE A 223 -21.12 -37.04 3.51
N GLN A 224 -22.04 -36.15 3.85
CA GLN A 224 -23.05 -35.64 2.92
C GLN A 224 -22.58 -34.27 2.45
N LEU A 225 -22.32 -34.13 1.15
CA LEU A 225 -21.89 -32.85 0.59
C LEU A 225 -23.10 -31.92 0.39
N THR A 226 -22.90 -30.64 0.67
CA THR A 226 -23.82 -29.54 0.35
C THR A 226 -23.25 -28.73 -0.79
N GLU A 227 -24.08 -27.91 -1.45
CA GLU A 227 -23.63 -26.99 -2.50
C GLU A 227 -22.52 -26.05 -1.98
N GLU A 228 -22.67 -25.50 -0.77
CA GLU A 228 -21.64 -24.66 -0.14
C GLU A 228 -20.30 -25.37 0.07
N ILE A 229 -20.30 -26.68 0.43
CA ILE A 229 -19.06 -27.45 0.58
C ILE A 229 -18.42 -27.68 -0.80
N ILE A 230 -19.23 -27.95 -1.83
CA ILE A 230 -18.75 -28.15 -3.20
C ILE A 230 -18.15 -26.84 -3.73
N GLU A 231 -18.81 -25.70 -3.53
CA GLU A 231 -18.27 -24.39 -3.92
C GLU A 231 -16.89 -24.14 -3.32
N LYS A 232 -16.71 -24.44 -2.02
CA LYS A 232 -15.41 -24.31 -1.34
C LYS A 232 -14.37 -25.29 -1.89
N MET A 233 -14.74 -26.56 -2.12
CA MET A 233 -13.82 -27.57 -2.66
C MET A 233 -13.29 -27.24 -4.06
N PHE A 234 -14.08 -26.54 -4.87
CA PHE A 234 -13.76 -26.22 -6.27
C PHE A 234 -13.04 -24.87 -6.42
N VAL A 235 -12.80 -24.12 -5.34
CA VAL A 235 -11.99 -22.90 -5.37
C VAL A 235 -10.59 -23.22 -5.94
N GLU A 236 -10.16 -22.44 -6.94
CA GLU A 236 -8.87 -22.60 -7.62
C GLU A 236 -8.63 -23.98 -8.25
N SER A 237 -9.70 -24.72 -8.56
CA SER A 237 -9.62 -26.00 -9.27
C SER A 237 -9.46 -25.85 -10.79
N ASN A 238 -9.76 -24.66 -11.35
CA ASN A 238 -9.95 -24.42 -12.78
C ASN A 238 -11.08 -25.26 -13.44
N GLU A 239 -11.92 -25.93 -12.64
CA GLU A 239 -13.09 -26.65 -13.10
C GLU A 239 -14.35 -25.79 -12.89
N GLU A 240 -15.21 -25.71 -13.91
CA GLU A 240 -16.50 -25.04 -13.77
C GLU A 240 -17.47 -25.90 -12.94
N ILE A 241 -18.10 -25.29 -11.94
CA ILE A 241 -19.12 -25.96 -11.12
C ILE A 241 -20.39 -26.09 -11.96
N THR A 242 -20.53 -27.21 -12.65
CA THR A 242 -21.73 -27.52 -13.42
C THR A 242 -22.84 -28.06 -12.52
N LYS A 243 -24.10 -27.82 -12.90
CA LYS A 243 -25.27 -28.44 -12.23
C LYS A 243 -25.16 -29.97 -12.16
N ALA A 244 -24.54 -30.60 -13.16
CA ALA A 244 -24.30 -32.04 -13.17
C ALA A 244 -23.44 -32.47 -11.98
N ILE A 245 -22.30 -31.80 -11.73
CA ILE A 245 -21.39 -32.10 -10.62
C ILE A 245 -22.09 -31.91 -9.28
N VAL A 246 -22.81 -30.79 -9.11
CA VAL A 246 -23.54 -30.50 -7.86
C VAL A 246 -24.58 -31.59 -7.59
N VAL A 247 -25.42 -31.93 -8.58
CA VAL A 247 -26.41 -33.01 -8.44
C VAL A 247 -25.73 -34.34 -8.14
N GLY A 248 -24.66 -34.68 -8.87
CA GLY A 248 -23.95 -35.94 -8.69
C GLY A 248 -23.36 -36.13 -7.29
N LEU A 249 -22.73 -35.09 -6.74
CA LEU A 249 -22.07 -35.14 -5.43
C LEU A 249 -23.03 -34.96 -4.24
N THR A 250 -24.18 -34.30 -4.45
CA THR A 250 -25.19 -34.09 -3.41
C THR A 250 -26.24 -35.22 -3.34
N ASP A 251 -26.29 -36.12 -4.32
CA ASP A 251 -27.23 -37.26 -4.42
C ASP A 251 -26.92 -38.42 -3.43
N GLY A 252 -26.63 -38.06 -2.17
CA GLY A 252 -26.48 -38.97 -1.04
C GLY A 252 -25.12 -38.90 -0.37
N ARG A 253 -24.88 -39.86 0.54
CA ARG A 253 -23.65 -39.89 1.33
C ARG A 253 -22.51 -40.44 0.49
N THR A 254 -21.40 -39.73 0.52
CA THR A 254 -20.15 -40.15 -0.10
C THR A 254 -19.11 -40.56 0.95
N ILE A 255 -17.99 -41.12 0.50
CA ILE A 255 -16.77 -41.32 1.26
C ILE A 255 -15.70 -40.37 0.71
N ALA A 256 -15.14 -39.56 1.60
CA ALA A 256 -13.93 -38.78 1.36
C ALA A 256 -12.74 -39.49 2.02
N MET A 257 -11.59 -39.49 1.34
CA MET A 257 -10.36 -40.14 1.79
C MET A 257 -9.22 -39.14 1.83
N ARG A 258 -8.42 -39.23 2.89
CA ARG A 258 -7.12 -38.57 2.99
C ARG A 258 -6.03 -39.58 2.66
N LEU A 259 -5.24 -39.27 1.64
CA LEU A 259 -4.23 -40.15 1.08
C LEU A 259 -2.85 -39.56 1.29
N LYS A 260 -1.87 -40.42 1.57
CA LYS A 260 -0.45 -40.07 1.52
C LYS A 260 0.22 -40.77 0.33
N GLY A 261 0.82 -39.99 -0.55
CA GLY A 261 1.53 -40.52 -1.71
C GLY A 261 2.80 -41.27 -1.29
N ARG A 262 2.98 -42.47 -1.82
CA ARG A 262 4.25 -43.20 -1.74
C ARG A 262 5.17 -42.76 -2.89
N ARG A 263 6.35 -43.37 -2.97
CA ARG A 263 7.24 -43.19 -4.13
C ARG A 263 6.46 -43.53 -5.41
N PRO A 264 6.55 -42.72 -6.48
CA PRO A 264 5.93 -43.02 -7.76
C PRO A 264 6.71 -44.13 -8.48
N HIS A 265 6.15 -44.61 -9.59
CA HIS A 265 6.81 -45.57 -10.47
C HIS A 265 8.13 -44.99 -11.01
N PRO A 266 9.19 -45.80 -11.23
CA PRO A 266 10.47 -45.32 -11.77
C PRO A 266 10.38 -44.58 -13.11
N ASP A 267 9.40 -44.94 -13.95
CA ASP A 267 9.16 -44.29 -15.24
C ASP A 267 8.34 -42.99 -15.15
N TRP A 268 7.98 -42.56 -13.94
CA TRP A 268 7.31 -41.28 -13.74
C TRP A 268 8.28 -40.12 -14.07
N PRO A 269 7.88 -39.15 -14.92
CA PRO A 269 8.80 -38.15 -15.45
C PRO A 269 9.30 -37.14 -14.41
N VAL A 270 8.58 -36.99 -13.29
CA VAL A 270 8.97 -36.09 -12.20
C VAL A 270 9.88 -36.85 -11.23
N PRO A 271 11.11 -36.37 -10.99
CA PRO A 271 12.00 -36.98 -10.03
C PRO A 271 11.36 -36.95 -8.64
N PHE A 272 11.24 -38.12 -8.02
CA PHE A 272 10.86 -38.12 -6.61
C PHE A 272 12.03 -37.53 -5.79
N PRO A 273 11.78 -36.60 -4.86
CA PRO A 273 12.83 -35.98 -4.07
C PRO A 273 13.53 -37.02 -3.17
N PHE A 274 14.62 -37.64 -3.63
CA PHE A 274 15.48 -38.50 -2.82
C PHE A 274 16.95 -38.15 -3.02
N GLU A 275 17.40 -37.15 -2.25
CA GLU A 275 18.53 -37.21 -1.31
C GLU A 275 18.66 -35.84 -0.65
N CYS A 276 18.44 -35.76 0.66
CA CYS A 276 18.76 -34.56 1.44
C CYS A 276 20.29 -34.45 1.48
N PRO A 277 20.91 -33.42 0.86
CA PRO A 277 22.37 -33.38 0.81
C PRO A 277 22.91 -33.31 2.24
N LYS A 278 24.00 -34.05 2.52
CA LYS A 278 24.59 -34.08 3.87
C LYS A 278 24.96 -32.65 4.28
N GLY A 279 24.34 -32.14 5.35
CA GLY A 279 24.61 -30.81 5.91
C GLY A 279 23.55 -29.74 5.62
N VAL A 280 22.46 -30.05 4.91
CA VAL A 280 21.37 -29.09 4.65
C VAL A 280 20.28 -29.24 5.72
N LYS A 281 19.83 -28.12 6.32
CA LYS A 281 18.78 -28.10 7.36
C LYS A 281 17.38 -28.40 6.81
N ARG A 282 17.14 -28.26 5.50
CA ARG A 282 15.86 -28.51 4.83
C ARG A 282 16.07 -29.49 3.67
N CYS A 283 15.29 -30.56 3.64
CA CYS A 283 15.32 -31.57 2.60
C CYS A 283 14.50 -31.14 1.38
N PRO A 284 14.78 -31.70 0.17
CA PRO A 284 14.02 -31.36 -1.03
C PRO A 284 12.54 -31.74 -0.87
N THR A 285 11.66 -30.81 -1.23
CA THR A 285 10.22 -31.02 -1.27
C THR A 285 9.77 -31.61 -2.58
N ARG A 286 8.63 -32.31 -2.54
CA ARG A 286 7.98 -32.83 -3.73
C ARG A 286 7.53 -31.66 -4.62
N GLU A 287 7.67 -31.82 -5.93
CA GLU A 287 7.26 -30.79 -6.89
C GLU A 287 5.75 -30.50 -6.75
N ILE A 288 5.37 -29.23 -6.89
CA ILE A 288 3.98 -28.80 -6.76
C ILE A 288 3.13 -29.56 -7.80
N ASN A 289 1.96 -30.04 -7.37
CA ASN A 289 1.04 -30.88 -8.15
C ASN A 289 1.51 -32.30 -8.45
N ASP A 290 2.72 -32.73 -8.05
CA ASP A 290 3.21 -34.07 -8.44
C ASP A 290 2.38 -35.21 -7.82
N VAL A 291 1.91 -35.07 -6.58
CA VAL A 291 1.03 -36.07 -5.93
C VAL A 291 -0.29 -36.18 -6.67
N GLU A 292 -0.88 -35.03 -7.02
CA GLU A 292 -2.17 -34.90 -7.70
C GLU A 292 -2.08 -35.46 -9.12
N ASN A 293 -1.07 -35.02 -9.89
CA ASN A 293 -0.83 -35.47 -11.25
C ASN A 293 -0.59 -36.98 -11.33
N TYR A 294 0.16 -37.54 -10.37
CA TYR A 294 0.37 -38.98 -10.31
C TYR A 294 -0.93 -39.73 -10.03
N LEU A 295 -1.76 -39.25 -9.09
CA LEU A 295 -3.06 -39.86 -8.80
C LEU A 295 -4.00 -39.80 -10.02
N ILE A 296 -4.07 -38.63 -10.67
CA ILE A 296 -4.87 -38.43 -11.89
C ILE A 296 -4.40 -39.37 -12.98
N HIS A 297 -3.09 -39.51 -13.18
CA HIS A 297 -2.53 -40.45 -14.16
C HIS A 297 -2.95 -41.90 -13.85
N LEU A 298 -2.90 -42.35 -12.59
CA LEU A 298 -3.35 -43.69 -12.21
C LEU A 298 -4.85 -43.92 -12.46
N LEU A 299 -5.67 -42.87 -12.35
CA LEU A 299 -7.13 -42.94 -12.52
C LEU A 299 -7.56 -42.88 -13.99
N THR A 300 -6.84 -42.11 -14.82
CA THR A 300 -7.25 -41.75 -16.18
C THR A 300 -6.41 -42.39 -17.29
N SER A 301 -5.22 -42.92 -16.99
CA SER A 301 -4.40 -43.62 -17.98
C SER A 301 -4.95 -45.01 -18.30
N LYS A 302 -4.86 -45.40 -19.57
CA LYS A 302 -5.14 -46.77 -20.03
C LYS A 302 -4.02 -47.74 -19.65
N GLU A 303 -2.80 -47.22 -19.52
CA GLU A 303 -1.62 -47.93 -19.03
C GLU A 303 -1.11 -47.20 -17.78
N PRO A 304 -1.75 -47.41 -16.61
CA PRO A 304 -1.34 -46.73 -15.39
C PRO A 304 0.00 -47.27 -14.88
N LEU A 305 0.90 -46.35 -14.49
CA LEU A 305 2.20 -46.69 -13.92
C LEU A 305 2.09 -47.19 -12.47
N LEU A 306 1.63 -48.44 -12.30
CA LEU A 306 1.43 -49.10 -11.01
C LEU A 306 2.74 -49.66 -10.44
N GLN A 307 2.87 -49.64 -9.11
CA GLN A 307 4.00 -50.29 -8.45
C GLN A 307 3.77 -51.79 -8.24
N GLY A 308 4.84 -52.57 -8.43
CA GLY A 308 4.91 -54.01 -8.18
C GLY A 308 4.22 -54.90 -9.22
N ASN A 309 4.18 -56.21 -8.94
CA ASN A 309 3.57 -57.22 -9.83
C ASN A 309 2.04 -57.24 -9.69
N VAL A 310 1.38 -56.10 -9.86
CA VAL A 310 -0.08 -56.05 -10.00
C VAL A 310 -0.41 -56.44 -11.44
N VAL A 311 -1.23 -57.47 -11.62
CA VAL A 311 -1.66 -57.88 -12.97
C VAL A 311 -2.51 -56.74 -13.54
N PRO A 312 -2.13 -56.14 -14.69
CA PRO A 312 -2.95 -55.12 -15.34
C PRO A 312 -4.34 -55.70 -15.64
N PHE A 313 -5.40 -54.93 -15.41
CA PHE A 313 -6.72 -55.32 -15.89
C PHE A 313 -6.67 -55.41 -17.41
N ASN A 314 -7.18 -56.52 -17.96
CA ASN A 314 -7.12 -56.84 -19.39
C ASN A 314 -8.20 -56.06 -20.16
N THR A 315 -8.22 -54.74 -19.99
CA THR A 315 -9.26 -53.82 -20.49
C THR A 315 -8.59 -52.60 -21.12
N ASN A 316 -9.08 -52.16 -22.28
CA ASN A 316 -8.55 -50.99 -23.02
C ASN A 316 -8.99 -49.62 -22.46
N ASP A 317 -9.69 -49.62 -21.33
CA ASP A 317 -10.30 -48.44 -20.71
C ASP A 317 -9.63 -48.15 -19.36
N SER A 318 -9.52 -46.89 -18.98
CA SER A 318 -8.98 -46.42 -17.69
C SER A 318 -9.93 -46.71 -16.51
N TYR A 319 -9.48 -46.53 -15.27
CA TYR A 319 -10.34 -46.72 -14.09
C TYR A 319 -11.58 -45.80 -14.15
N MET A 320 -11.38 -44.53 -14.53
CA MET A 320 -12.47 -43.56 -14.66
C MET A 320 -13.44 -43.89 -15.79
N GLU A 321 -12.99 -44.49 -16.89
CA GLU A 321 -13.85 -44.91 -18.00
C GLU A 321 -14.64 -46.20 -17.67
N ARG A 322 -14.03 -47.11 -16.88
CA ARG A 322 -14.68 -48.38 -16.48
C ARG A 322 -15.81 -48.17 -15.47
N HIS A 323 -15.65 -47.22 -14.55
CA HIS A 323 -16.61 -46.97 -13.47
C HIS A 323 -17.30 -45.62 -13.65
N VAL A 324 -18.26 -45.59 -14.56
CA VAL A 324 -19.11 -44.43 -14.85
C VAL A 324 -20.58 -44.80 -14.64
N TYR A 325 -21.31 -43.94 -13.95
CA TYR A 325 -22.76 -43.99 -13.91
C TYR A 325 -23.33 -43.04 -14.97
N VAL A 326 -24.23 -43.55 -15.81
CA VAL A 326 -24.96 -42.76 -16.80
C VAL A 326 -26.40 -42.60 -16.31
N HIS A 327 -26.78 -41.37 -15.99
CA HIS A 327 -28.16 -41.03 -15.62
C HIS A 327 -28.98 -40.82 -16.87
N GLU A 328 -30.02 -41.64 -17.03
CA GLU A 328 -31.05 -41.42 -18.02
C GLU A 328 -32.12 -40.48 -17.44
N PRO A 329 -32.43 -39.35 -18.12
CA PRO A 329 -33.38 -38.37 -17.60
C PRO A 329 -34.80 -38.95 -17.52
N ASP A 330 -35.52 -38.61 -16.45
CA ASP A 330 -36.93 -38.95 -16.31
C ASP A 330 -37.76 -38.18 -17.36
N PRO A 331 -38.50 -38.86 -18.27
CA PRO A 331 -39.33 -38.19 -19.26
C PRO A 331 -40.48 -37.36 -18.66
N GLU A 332 -40.83 -37.55 -17.38
CA GLU A 332 -41.85 -36.78 -16.67
C GLU A 332 -41.32 -35.52 -15.97
N ASP A 333 -39.99 -35.39 -15.82
CA ASP A 333 -39.34 -34.24 -15.19
C ASP A 333 -38.59 -33.39 -16.24
N GLU A 334 -39.17 -32.24 -16.61
CA GLU A 334 -38.58 -31.33 -17.60
C GLU A 334 -37.26 -30.69 -17.13
N GLU A 335 -36.94 -30.73 -15.84
CA GLU A 335 -35.68 -30.24 -15.28
C GLU A 335 -34.60 -31.33 -15.17
N ASP A 336 -34.94 -32.60 -15.41
CA ASP A 336 -34.00 -33.72 -15.42
C ASP A 336 -33.28 -33.85 -16.76
N PHE A 337 -31.96 -34.02 -16.73
CA PHE A 337 -31.11 -34.00 -17.92
C PHE A 337 -30.09 -35.13 -17.90
N PRO A 338 -29.67 -35.64 -19.08
CA PRO A 338 -28.70 -36.72 -19.17
C PRO A 338 -27.36 -36.25 -18.62
N ARG A 339 -26.76 -37.05 -17.74
CA ARG A 339 -25.48 -36.75 -17.10
C ARG A 339 -24.71 -38.03 -16.81
N SER A 340 -23.39 -37.96 -16.89
CA SER A 340 -22.49 -39.06 -16.56
C SER A 340 -21.60 -38.69 -15.39
N HIS A 341 -21.53 -39.53 -14.37
CA HIS A 341 -20.71 -39.31 -13.18
C HIS A 341 -19.61 -40.36 -13.08
N PRO A 342 -18.33 -39.98 -12.97
CA PRO A 342 -17.27 -40.93 -12.68
C PRO A 342 -17.43 -41.51 -11.26
N ALA A 343 -16.66 -42.53 -10.93
CA ALA A 343 -16.71 -43.12 -9.59
C ALA A 343 -16.13 -42.20 -8.50
N VAL A 344 -15.16 -41.35 -8.86
CA VAL A 344 -14.43 -40.51 -7.91
C VAL A 344 -14.13 -39.13 -8.50
N TRP A 345 -13.91 -38.16 -7.63
CA TRP A 345 -13.36 -36.85 -7.92
C TRP A 345 -12.11 -36.64 -7.07
N VAL A 346 -11.11 -35.99 -7.64
CA VAL A 346 -9.83 -35.66 -6.98
C VAL A 346 -9.51 -34.19 -7.23
N PRO A 347 -8.90 -33.48 -6.26
CA PRO A 347 -8.48 -32.11 -6.49
C PRO A 347 -7.43 -32.09 -7.60
N PRO A 348 -7.63 -31.26 -8.65
CA PRO A 348 -6.73 -31.26 -9.81
C PRO A 348 -5.38 -30.61 -9.53
N GLN A 349 -5.27 -29.80 -8.48
CA GLN A 349 -4.10 -28.98 -8.18
C GLN A 349 -3.84 -28.92 -6.67
N ALA A 350 -2.62 -28.58 -6.28
CA ALA A 350 -2.22 -28.42 -4.89
C ALA A 350 -2.99 -27.29 -4.21
N ARG A 351 -3.31 -26.20 -4.92
CA ARG A 351 -4.12 -25.08 -4.40
C ARG A 351 -5.56 -25.51 -4.09
N SER A 352 -6.25 -26.13 -5.05
CA SER A 352 -7.60 -26.68 -4.82
C SER A 352 -7.61 -27.78 -3.76
N LYS A 353 -6.55 -28.59 -3.65
CA LYS A 353 -6.38 -29.54 -2.55
C LYS A 353 -6.42 -28.83 -1.19
N VAL A 354 -5.76 -27.69 -1.01
CA VAL A 354 -5.81 -26.95 0.28
C VAL A 354 -7.26 -26.65 0.64
N HIS A 355 -8.06 -26.17 -0.33
CA HIS A 355 -9.49 -25.89 -0.12
C HIS A 355 -10.32 -27.14 0.19
N VAL A 356 -10.01 -28.28 -0.42
CA VAL A 356 -10.62 -29.57 -0.06
C VAL A 356 -10.28 -29.96 1.38
N TYR A 357 -9.03 -29.75 1.81
CA TYR A 357 -8.59 -30.05 3.17
C TYR A 357 -9.21 -29.13 4.21
N THR A 358 -9.29 -27.83 3.95
CA THR A 358 -9.97 -26.88 4.86
C THR A 358 -11.48 -27.12 4.90
N SER A 359 -12.08 -27.64 3.83
CA SER A 359 -13.53 -27.91 3.78
C SER A 359 -13.92 -29.25 4.39
N LEU A 360 -13.20 -30.32 4.07
CA LEU A 360 -13.55 -31.70 4.47
C LEU A 360 -12.77 -32.18 5.70
N PHE A 361 -11.56 -31.68 5.92
CA PHE A 361 -10.65 -32.14 6.96
C PHE A 361 -10.22 -30.98 7.89
N ALA A 362 -11.12 -30.02 8.14
CA ALA A 362 -10.85 -28.81 8.93
C ALA A 362 -10.20 -29.11 10.29
N SER A 363 -10.73 -30.09 11.04
CA SER A 363 -10.17 -30.46 12.35
C SER A 363 -8.75 -31.03 12.28
N TYR A 364 -8.40 -31.69 11.17
CA TYR A 364 -7.03 -32.15 10.94
C TYR A 364 -6.11 -30.96 10.64
N MET A 365 -6.57 -30.02 9.81
CA MET A 365 -5.82 -28.80 9.49
C MET A 365 -5.55 -27.98 10.75
N GLU A 366 -6.57 -27.70 11.56
CA GLU A 366 -6.42 -26.92 12.81
C GLU A 366 -5.45 -27.57 13.82
N LEU A 367 -5.43 -28.91 13.89
CA LEU A 367 -4.63 -29.64 14.87
C LEU A 367 -3.18 -29.88 14.42
N VAL A 368 -2.96 -30.19 13.14
CA VAL A 368 -1.68 -30.68 12.62
C VAL A 368 -0.94 -29.60 11.82
N HIS A 369 -1.69 -28.71 11.16
CA HIS A 369 -1.19 -27.69 10.24
C HIS A 369 -1.82 -26.32 10.58
N PRO A 370 -1.67 -25.83 11.83
CA PRO A 370 -2.20 -24.53 12.18
C PRO A 370 -1.55 -23.45 11.31
N TYR A 371 -2.35 -22.54 10.78
CA TYR A 371 -1.80 -21.40 10.06
C TYR A 371 -1.02 -20.52 11.02
N GLU A 372 0.26 -20.33 10.72
CA GLU A 372 1.12 -19.39 11.44
C GLU A 372 1.20 -18.13 10.59
N GLU A 373 0.50 -17.08 11.01
CA GLU A 373 0.58 -15.79 10.33
C GLU A 373 2.04 -15.32 10.35
N PRO A 374 2.68 -15.10 9.18
CA PRO A 374 4.06 -14.67 9.14
C PRO A 374 4.15 -13.33 9.85
N VAL A 375 5.00 -13.24 10.87
CA VAL A 375 5.22 -11.98 11.58
C VAL A 375 5.81 -11.00 10.58
N PRO A 376 5.13 -9.86 10.30
CA PRO A 376 5.66 -8.88 9.36
C PRO A 376 7.03 -8.40 9.85
N PRO A 377 7.96 -8.07 8.93
CA PRO A 377 9.23 -7.52 9.32
C PRO A 377 9.01 -6.24 10.15
N PRO A 378 9.82 -5.98 11.19
CA PRO A 378 9.64 -4.78 11.99
C PRO A 378 9.77 -3.51 11.12
N PRO A 379 8.93 -2.49 11.36
CA PRO A 379 8.88 -1.31 10.49
C PRO A 379 10.16 -0.50 10.58
N PHE A 380 10.42 0.27 9.52
CA PHE A 380 11.52 1.22 9.51
C PHE A 380 11.13 2.54 10.18
N CYS A 381 12.13 3.20 10.77
CA CYS A 381 12.07 4.59 11.21
C CYS A 381 13.36 5.28 10.77
N ALA A 382 13.29 6.58 10.50
CA ALA A 382 14.42 7.34 9.98
C ALA A 382 14.74 8.53 10.87
N PHE A 383 16.03 8.80 11.01
CA PHE A 383 16.58 9.90 11.80
C PHE A 383 17.56 10.71 10.95
N LYS A 384 17.57 12.03 11.16
CA LYS A 384 18.63 12.89 10.66
C LYS A 384 19.30 13.69 11.77
N PHE A 385 20.63 13.74 11.71
CA PHE A 385 21.47 14.41 12.70
C PHE A 385 22.45 15.37 12.03
N TYR A 386 22.75 16.47 12.71
CA TYR A 386 23.84 17.37 12.32
C TYR A 386 25.20 16.78 12.68
N TYR A 387 26.24 17.19 11.96
CA TYR A 387 27.64 16.84 12.21
C TYR A 387 28.03 16.83 13.71
N ALA A 388 27.61 17.86 14.46
CA ALA A 388 27.95 18.03 15.88
C ALA A 388 27.52 16.87 16.79
N LYS A 389 26.56 16.03 16.36
CA LYS A 389 26.06 14.88 17.12
C LYS A 389 26.85 13.58 16.85
N PHE A 390 27.79 13.59 15.90
CA PHE A 390 28.53 12.40 15.46
C PHE A 390 29.17 11.57 16.58
N PRO A 391 29.85 12.15 17.60
CA PRO A 391 30.53 11.33 18.61
C PRO A 391 29.58 10.41 19.39
N ILE A 392 28.41 10.93 19.77
CA ILE A 392 27.39 10.17 20.49
C ILE A 392 26.66 9.20 19.54
N LEU A 393 26.49 9.62 18.28
CA LEU A 393 25.84 8.84 17.24
C LEU A 393 26.63 7.57 16.89
N SER A 394 27.95 7.70 16.70
CA SER A 394 28.87 6.59 16.43
C SER A 394 28.81 5.54 17.54
N GLU A 395 28.87 5.98 18.80
CA GLU A 395 28.72 5.09 19.97
C GLU A 395 27.36 4.38 20.00
N THR A 396 26.28 5.08 19.66
CA THR A 396 24.92 4.52 19.66
C THR A 396 24.72 3.50 18.54
N CYS A 397 25.27 3.75 17.35
CA CYS A 397 25.28 2.78 16.25
C CYS A 397 26.00 1.48 16.67
N ALA A 398 27.13 1.60 17.36
CA ALA A 398 27.89 0.44 17.85
C ALA A 398 27.15 -0.36 18.95
N LEU A 399 26.26 0.28 19.72
CA LEU A 399 25.43 -0.41 20.72
C LEU A 399 24.29 -1.23 20.09
N PHE A 400 23.79 -0.81 18.92
CA PHE A 400 22.63 -1.43 18.27
C PHE A 400 22.88 -1.80 16.80
N PRO A 401 23.90 -2.62 16.47
CA PRO A 401 24.23 -2.95 15.08
C PRO A 401 23.10 -3.70 14.36
N ASP A 402 22.35 -4.54 15.07
CA ASP A 402 21.24 -5.31 14.49
C ASP A 402 19.99 -4.45 14.20
N ALA A 403 19.92 -3.23 14.75
CA ALA A 403 18.80 -2.31 14.53
C ALA A 403 19.10 -1.29 13.42
N VAL A 404 20.36 -0.98 13.15
CA VAL A 404 20.76 -0.03 12.10
C VAL A 404 20.74 -0.75 10.75
N GLU A 405 19.75 -0.44 9.92
CA GLU A 405 19.66 -1.00 8.56
C GLU A 405 20.54 -0.21 7.59
N TYR A 406 20.47 1.13 7.65
CA TYR A 406 21.27 2.02 6.82
C TYR A 406 21.89 3.14 7.65
N PHE A 407 23.14 3.46 7.34
CA PHE A 407 23.84 4.66 7.78
C PHE A 407 24.39 5.37 6.55
N GLY A 408 24.20 6.68 6.48
CA GLY A 408 24.80 7.51 5.44
C GLY A 408 25.23 8.86 5.98
N ALA A 409 26.49 9.21 5.75
CA ALA A 409 26.98 10.57 5.91
C ALA A 409 26.89 11.30 4.57
N PHE A 410 26.27 12.48 4.54
CA PHE A 410 26.08 13.27 3.32
C PHE A 410 26.59 14.70 3.52
N GLU A 411 26.96 15.35 2.42
CA GLU A 411 27.47 16.73 2.43
C GLU A 411 26.45 17.74 2.98
N PHE A 412 25.17 17.58 2.64
CA PHE A 412 24.05 18.43 3.08
C PHE A 412 22.70 17.73 2.88
N ASP A 413 21.61 18.31 3.42
CA ASP A 413 20.26 17.72 3.39
C ASP A 413 19.49 18.02 2.09
N ALA A 414 19.98 17.51 0.95
CA ALA A 414 19.26 17.58 -0.33
C ALA A 414 19.67 16.49 -1.34
N PRO A 415 19.28 15.22 -1.13
CA PRO A 415 19.33 14.22 -2.20
C PRO A 415 18.37 14.60 -3.35
N PRO A 416 18.65 14.19 -4.60
CA PRO A 416 19.78 13.37 -5.04
C PRO A 416 21.07 14.17 -5.29
N ILE A 417 21.07 15.48 -5.01
CA ILE A 417 22.21 16.36 -5.30
C ILE A 417 23.36 16.12 -4.31
N ALA A 418 23.01 15.92 -3.04
CA ALA A 418 23.97 15.65 -1.97
C ALA A 418 24.67 14.29 -2.18
N ARG A 419 26.01 14.29 -2.21
CA ARG A 419 26.79 13.06 -2.34
C ARG A 419 26.90 12.34 -1.00
N ARG A 420 26.90 11.00 -1.03
CA ARG A 420 27.17 10.17 0.14
C ARG A 420 28.68 10.05 0.35
N ILE A 421 29.15 10.52 1.49
CA ILE A 421 30.56 10.54 1.89
C ILE A 421 30.99 9.17 2.42
N ALA A 422 30.14 8.54 3.23
CA ALA A 422 30.40 7.27 3.88
C ALA A 422 29.11 6.50 4.18
N SER A 423 29.18 5.18 4.10
CA SER A 423 28.10 4.23 4.38
C SER A 423 28.17 3.58 5.77
N SER A 424 29.24 3.85 6.55
CA SER A 424 29.32 3.46 7.97
C SER A 424 29.98 4.54 8.84
N PRO A 425 29.73 4.54 10.17
CA PRO A 425 30.39 5.45 11.09
C PRO A 425 31.93 5.32 11.05
N GLU A 426 32.46 4.10 10.95
CA GLU A 426 33.91 3.85 10.91
C GLU A 426 34.56 4.38 9.63
N ASP A 427 33.87 4.27 8.49
CA ASP A 427 34.36 4.82 7.23
C ASP A 427 34.37 6.35 7.25
N PHE A 428 33.35 6.98 7.86
CA PHE A 428 33.33 8.41 8.08
C PHE A 428 34.47 8.89 9.00
N GLU A 429 34.74 8.17 10.10
CA GLU A 429 35.88 8.46 10.99
C GLU A 429 37.24 8.32 10.28
N ARG A 430 37.39 7.32 9.41
CA ARG A 430 38.61 7.17 8.61
C ARG A 430 38.83 8.31 7.63
N LYS A 431 37.74 8.84 7.06
CA LYS A 431 37.73 9.98 6.13
C LYS A 431 37.80 11.34 6.84
N ALA A 432 38.01 11.37 8.16
CA ALA A 432 37.94 12.58 9.00
C ALA A 432 38.87 13.75 8.62
N LYS A 433 39.86 13.55 7.75
CA LYS A 433 40.78 14.60 7.32
C LYS A 433 40.11 15.68 6.45
N TYR A 434 38.92 15.40 5.91
CA TYR A 434 38.24 16.22 4.90
C TYR A 434 36.86 16.75 5.35
N GLN A 435 36.63 16.82 6.67
CA GLN A 435 35.35 17.24 7.24
C GLN A 435 35.19 18.76 7.17
N THR A 436 34.07 19.21 6.57
CA THR A 436 33.68 20.62 6.44
C THR A 436 32.84 21.12 7.61
N GLY A 437 32.26 20.19 8.40
CA GLY A 437 31.39 20.47 9.54
C GLY A 437 29.93 20.73 9.16
N ASN A 438 29.60 20.69 7.86
CA ASN A 438 28.24 20.85 7.33
C ASN A 438 27.52 19.52 7.10
N GLU A 439 28.22 18.40 7.32
CA GLU A 439 27.71 17.08 7.01
C GLU A 439 26.47 16.74 7.85
N ILE A 440 25.60 15.93 7.26
CA ILE A 440 24.45 15.35 7.93
C ILE A 440 24.60 13.84 7.99
N PHE A 441 23.98 13.22 8.99
CA PHE A 441 23.87 11.78 9.08
C PHE A 441 22.41 11.38 8.93
N VAL A 442 22.14 10.46 8.02
CA VAL A 442 20.84 9.85 7.82
C VAL A 442 20.94 8.40 8.25
N ILE A 443 20.05 7.99 9.15
CA ILE A 443 20.04 6.64 9.71
C ILE A 443 18.65 6.07 9.54
N ILE A 444 18.58 4.88 8.96
CA ILE A 444 17.37 4.08 8.88
C ILE A 444 17.51 2.94 9.89
N LEU A 445 16.63 2.91 10.88
CA LEU A 445 16.56 1.85 11.87
C LEU A 445 15.39 0.93 11.56
N ARG A 446 15.64 -0.37 11.66
CA ARG A 446 14.59 -1.38 11.81
C ARG A 446 14.15 -1.39 13.27
N ARG A 447 12.87 -1.18 13.56
CA ARG A 447 12.32 -1.09 14.93
C ARG A 447 12.19 -2.46 15.59
N VAL A 448 13.32 -3.17 15.72
CA VAL A 448 13.43 -4.48 16.38
C VAL A 448 13.34 -4.37 17.91
N SER A 449 13.70 -3.20 18.47
CA SER A 449 13.62 -2.90 19.90
C SER A 449 13.24 -1.43 20.13
N GLU A 450 12.45 -1.14 21.18
CA GLU A 450 12.15 0.24 21.56
C GLU A 450 13.37 0.96 22.14
N ASP A 451 14.29 0.24 22.79
CA ASP A 451 15.49 0.80 23.40
C ASP A 451 16.42 1.45 22.37
N ALA A 452 16.56 0.85 21.19
CA ALA A 452 17.32 1.43 20.09
C ALA A 452 16.68 2.75 19.63
N PHE A 453 15.38 2.73 19.33
CA PHE A 453 14.65 3.94 18.91
C PHE A 453 14.78 5.08 19.92
N LEU A 454 14.56 4.79 21.21
CA LEU A 454 14.65 5.78 22.28
C LEU A 454 16.07 6.34 22.44
N SER A 455 17.09 5.49 22.24
CA SER A 455 18.49 5.91 22.29
C SER A 455 18.82 6.88 21.17
N PHE A 456 18.44 6.60 19.91
CA PHE A 456 18.63 7.55 18.80
C PHE A 456 17.79 8.83 18.95
N ALA A 457 16.55 8.72 19.44
CA ALA A 457 15.70 9.89 19.70
C ALA A 457 16.29 10.82 20.79
N SER A 458 16.99 10.25 21.78
CA SER A 458 17.62 11.02 22.86
C SER A 458 18.83 11.86 22.42
N ILE A 459 19.38 11.62 21.23
CA ILE A 459 20.52 12.37 20.66
C ILE A 459 20.09 13.76 20.13
N GLU A 460 18.78 14.05 20.16
CA GLU A 460 18.17 15.28 19.63
C GLU A 460 18.35 15.39 18.11
N PRO A 461 17.75 14.47 17.32
CA PRO A 461 17.71 14.59 15.87
C PRO A 461 16.96 15.87 15.48
N TYR A 462 17.35 16.49 14.36
CA TYR A 462 16.56 17.60 13.80
C TYR A 462 15.38 17.10 12.97
N PHE A 463 15.38 15.81 12.59
CA PHE A 463 14.28 15.15 11.91
C PHE A 463 14.14 13.70 12.40
N VAL A 464 12.90 13.28 12.63
CA VAL A 464 12.53 11.90 12.94
C VAL A 464 11.22 11.55 12.24
N THR A 465 11.13 10.33 11.72
CA THR A 465 9.87 9.76 11.24
C THR A 465 9.73 8.32 11.72
N GLU A 466 8.60 8.04 12.36
CA GLU A 466 8.18 6.68 12.76
C GLU A 466 7.31 6.00 11.69
N ASP A 467 6.93 6.74 10.65
CA ASP A 467 6.12 6.26 9.55
C ASP A 467 6.98 5.41 8.60
N HIS A 468 6.65 4.11 8.53
CA HIS A 468 7.36 3.13 7.72
C HIS A 468 7.42 3.53 6.24
N GLU A 469 6.33 4.06 5.67
CA GLU A 469 6.25 4.42 4.25
C GLU A 469 7.13 5.64 3.95
N LYS A 470 7.23 6.59 4.89
CA LYS A 470 8.15 7.73 4.76
C LYS A 470 9.60 7.30 4.92
N ALA A 471 9.88 6.35 5.82
CA ALA A 471 11.21 5.81 5.98
C ALA A 471 11.65 5.04 4.73
N GLU A 472 10.77 4.26 4.10
CA GLU A 472 11.04 3.60 2.82
C GLU A 472 11.29 4.60 1.69
N ALA A 473 10.47 5.65 1.57
CA ALA A 473 10.72 6.71 0.59
C ALA A 473 12.10 7.37 0.80
N MET A 474 12.55 7.52 2.04
CA MET A 474 13.90 8.00 2.34
C MET A 474 14.99 6.97 1.98
N ILE A 475 14.72 5.66 2.05
CA ILE A 475 15.65 4.63 1.56
C ILE A 475 15.85 4.83 0.05
N ASP A 476 14.77 4.99 -0.71
CA ASP A 476 14.84 5.21 -2.16
C ASP A 476 15.56 6.52 -2.53
N GLU A 477 15.38 7.57 -1.72
CA GLU A 477 15.93 8.90 -1.97
C GLU A 477 17.41 9.02 -1.56
N TYR A 478 17.79 8.52 -0.38
CA TYR A 478 19.15 8.66 0.18
C TYR A 478 20.05 7.45 -0.09
N PHE A 479 19.48 6.26 -0.30
CA PHE A 479 20.21 5.01 -0.47
C PHE A 479 19.81 4.27 -1.77
N PRO A 480 19.84 4.94 -2.94
CA PRO A 480 19.45 4.28 -4.19
C PRO A 480 20.38 3.11 -4.52
N GLU A 481 19.81 2.06 -5.10
CA GLU A 481 20.50 0.82 -5.41
C GLU A 481 21.68 1.07 -6.37
N GLY A 482 22.90 0.70 -5.95
CA GLY A 482 24.14 0.92 -6.73
C GLY A 482 24.87 2.24 -6.47
N ALA A 483 24.43 3.08 -5.53
CA ALA A 483 25.18 4.27 -5.14
C ALA A 483 26.51 3.93 -4.43
N GLU A 484 27.61 4.46 -4.96
CA GLU A 484 28.95 4.36 -4.37
C GLU A 484 29.30 5.57 -3.49
N ASP A 485 30.12 5.35 -2.47
CA ASP A 485 30.59 6.43 -1.59
C ASP A 485 31.64 7.28 -2.31
N ALA A 486 31.58 8.60 -2.12
CA ALA A 486 32.54 9.52 -2.74
C ALA A 486 33.99 9.22 -2.31
N ILE A 487 34.89 9.12 -3.28
CA ILE A 487 36.33 8.97 -3.06
C ILE A 487 36.93 10.37 -2.92
N LEU A 488 37.11 10.82 -1.68
CA LEU A 488 37.63 12.16 -1.36
C LEU A 488 39.09 12.40 -1.79
N GLU A 489 39.89 11.34 -2.03
CA GLU A 489 41.30 11.47 -2.44
C GLU A 489 41.47 12.01 -3.87
N LEU A 490 40.53 11.74 -4.78
CA LEU A 490 40.62 12.18 -6.19
C LEU A 490 40.26 13.67 -6.37
N TYR A 491 39.38 14.21 -5.54
CA TYR A 491 38.89 15.59 -5.70
C TYR A 491 39.92 16.66 -5.33
N LEU A 492 40.88 16.36 -4.46
CA LEU A 492 41.97 17.27 -4.16
C LEU A 492 43.10 17.20 -5.18
N GLU A 493 43.27 16.09 -5.88
CA GLU A 493 44.16 16.07 -7.05
C GLU A 493 43.56 16.92 -8.16
N ASP A 494 42.26 16.81 -8.44
CA ASP A 494 41.56 17.66 -9.42
C ASP A 494 41.54 19.15 -9.02
N GLU A 495 41.23 19.50 -7.75
CA GLU A 495 41.23 20.91 -7.30
C GLU A 495 42.65 21.49 -7.24
N MET A 496 43.67 20.70 -6.89
CA MET A 496 45.06 21.18 -6.94
C MET A 496 45.58 21.27 -8.38
N GLU A 497 45.18 20.38 -9.30
CA GLU A 497 45.48 20.50 -10.72
C GLU A 497 44.80 21.75 -11.32
N GLU A 498 43.54 22.05 -10.98
CA GLU A 498 42.86 23.28 -11.42
C GLU A 498 43.48 24.55 -10.82
N GLU A 499 43.92 24.54 -9.56
CA GLU A 499 44.68 25.66 -8.98
C GLU A 499 46.07 25.80 -9.63
N GLU A 500 46.82 24.72 -9.84
CA GLU A 500 48.13 24.75 -10.52
C GLU A 500 48.00 25.26 -11.97
N GLU A 501 46.99 24.82 -12.72
CA GLU A 501 46.74 25.27 -14.10
C GLU A 501 46.34 26.77 -14.14
N TYR A 502 45.58 27.25 -13.15
CA TYR A 502 45.26 28.68 -13.02
C TYR A 502 46.48 29.55 -12.67
N TYR A 503 47.40 29.05 -11.82
CA TYR A 503 48.64 29.76 -11.49
C TYR A 503 49.67 29.71 -12.63
N GLU A 504 49.76 28.62 -13.39
CA GLU A 504 50.59 28.53 -14.60
C GLU A 504 50.08 29.48 -15.70
N GLU A 505 48.76 29.61 -15.90
CA GLU A 505 48.21 30.59 -16.84
C GLU A 505 48.49 32.05 -16.42
N GLU A 506 48.45 32.39 -15.12
CA GLU A 506 48.81 33.74 -14.64
C GLU A 506 50.32 34.03 -14.81
N GLU A 507 51.22 33.06 -14.56
CA GLU A 507 52.66 33.23 -14.77
C GLU A 507 53.03 33.37 -16.27
N ASP A 508 52.38 32.63 -17.16
CA ASP A 508 52.59 32.76 -18.61
C ASP A 508 52.11 34.12 -19.15
N ILE A 509 51.00 34.65 -18.60
CA ILE A 509 50.50 35.99 -18.94
C ILE A 509 51.47 37.08 -18.45
N ASP A 510 52.00 36.96 -17.24
CA ASP A 510 52.97 37.92 -16.70
C ASP A 510 54.32 37.84 -17.44
N HIS A 511 54.75 36.65 -17.85
CA HIS A 511 55.97 36.49 -18.65
C HIS A 511 55.82 37.11 -20.05
N ASP A 512 54.68 36.93 -20.72
CA ASP A 512 54.38 37.56 -22.02
C ASP A 512 54.29 39.10 -21.93
N ILE A 513 53.84 39.63 -20.78
CA ILE A 513 53.79 41.07 -20.52
C ILE A 513 55.20 41.63 -20.28
N GLU A 514 56.09 40.91 -19.58
CA GLU A 514 57.49 41.32 -19.40
C GLU A 514 58.29 41.28 -20.70
N ILE A 515 58.13 40.24 -21.53
CA ILE A 515 58.79 40.18 -22.84
C ILE A 515 58.35 41.35 -23.73
N ARG A 516 57.05 41.70 -23.75
CA ARG A 516 56.56 42.86 -24.50
C ARG A 516 57.09 44.18 -23.99
N LYS A 517 57.30 44.32 -22.67
CA LYS A 517 57.89 45.54 -22.08
C LYS A 517 59.38 45.65 -22.40
N GLU A 518 60.13 44.55 -22.38
CA GLU A 518 61.54 44.56 -22.80
C GLU A 518 61.69 44.83 -24.31
N GLU A 519 60.81 44.28 -25.16
CA GLU A 519 60.81 44.60 -26.59
C GLU A 519 60.46 46.08 -26.87
N GLU A 520 59.53 46.67 -26.11
CA GLU A 520 59.19 48.11 -26.22
C GLU A 520 60.31 49.03 -25.69
N GLU A 521 61.04 48.67 -24.63
CA GLU A 521 62.20 49.44 -24.14
C GLU A 521 63.41 49.37 -25.09
N VAL A 522 63.62 48.23 -25.76
CA VAL A 522 64.66 48.09 -26.79
C VAL A 522 64.31 48.89 -28.05
N PHE A 523 63.03 49.00 -28.42
CA PHE A 523 62.60 49.83 -29.56
C PHE A 523 62.67 51.34 -29.25
N ALA A 524 62.31 51.76 -28.04
CA ALA A 524 62.34 53.16 -27.63
C ALA A 524 63.76 53.76 -27.52
N THR A 525 64.78 52.93 -27.30
CA THR A 525 66.17 53.38 -27.21
C THR A 525 66.86 53.58 -28.57
N TYR A 526 66.27 53.10 -29.66
CA TYR A 526 66.80 53.30 -31.02
C TYR A 526 66.18 54.46 -31.81
N GLU A 527 65.14 55.14 -31.31
CA GLU A 527 64.55 56.33 -31.95
C GLU A 527 65.03 57.68 -31.38
N PHE A 528 65.94 57.66 -30.40
CA PHE A 528 66.64 58.87 -29.91
C PHE A 528 68.16 58.68 -29.90
N MET A 529 68.77 58.48 -31.06
CA MET A 529 70.18 58.85 -31.31
C MET A 529 70.43 59.32 -32.75
#